data_AF-G0GEK5-F1
#
_entry.id   AF-G0GEK5-F1
#
_cell.length_a   1.000
_cell.length_b   1.000
_cell.length_c   1.000
_cell.angle_alpha   90.00
_cell.angle_beta   90.00
_cell.angle_gamma   90.00
#
_symmetry.space_group_name_H-M   'P 1'
#
loop_
_entity.id
_entity.type
_entity.pdbx_description
1 polymer ?
#
loop_
_entity_poly.entity_id
_entity_poly.type
_entity_poly.pdbx_seq_one_letter_code
_entity_poly.pdbx_strand_id
1 'polypeptide(L)'
;MRPLVLVLLVFLAGGCVSSSKGGSVHTSQPAEGSASTLPASGESPAEEGSSPALSLRESRLSPEGVEPPALTPAEQEEIWQAHLAALDQEIDRLETLLERDRKDAESLEAFIARLSEEKAELQREGPAAYRPSLWLELEGSMVGPPEFGQLFYYKGMTRSGPFYHLAGLKGGALSAFREERPYRILAAVLCRRYYPFPSSYIFVYRWDPLR
;
A
#
# COMPACT_ATOMS: atom_id res chain seq x y z
N MET A 1 36.40 -28.94 36.36
CA MET A 1 34.96 -29.27 36.29
C MET A 1 34.27 -28.18 35.49
N ARG A 2 33.77 -28.47 34.28
CA ARG A 2 33.06 -27.51 33.40
C ARG A 2 31.57 -27.91 33.37
N PRO A 3 30.61 -26.99 33.52
CA PRO A 3 29.21 -27.35 33.43
C PRO A 3 28.83 -27.54 31.95
N LEU A 4 28.14 -28.65 31.70
CA LEU A 4 27.53 -29.01 30.43
C LEU A 4 26.25 -28.18 30.29
N VAL A 5 26.18 -27.28 29.30
CA VAL A 5 24.95 -26.55 28.96
C VAL A 5 24.11 -27.44 28.07
N LEU A 6 22.99 -27.92 28.61
CA LEU A 6 21.99 -28.73 27.91
C LEU A 6 21.09 -27.78 27.09
N VAL A 7 21.22 -27.80 25.76
CA VAL A 7 20.32 -27.08 24.85
C VAL A 7 19.07 -27.95 24.64
N LEU A 8 17.93 -27.46 25.12
CA LEU A 8 16.62 -28.10 24.90
C LEU A 8 16.05 -27.63 23.56
N LEU A 9 16.09 -28.49 22.54
CA LEU A 9 15.42 -28.31 21.26
C LEU A 9 13.97 -28.77 21.38
N VAL A 10 13.02 -27.83 21.30
CA VAL A 10 11.59 -28.13 21.21
C VAL A 10 11.22 -28.24 19.73
N PHE A 11 10.97 -29.47 19.27
CA PHE A 11 10.33 -29.75 17.98
C PHE A 11 8.81 -29.75 18.18
N LEU A 12 8.13 -28.76 17.62
CA LEU A 12 6.68 -28.81 17.45
C LEU A 12 6.37 -29.48 16.11
N ALA A 13 5.99 -30.76 16.19
CA ALA A 13 5.33 -31.49 15.13
C ALA A 13 3.81 -31.40 15.32
N GLY A 14 3.10 -31.02 14.27
CA GLY A 14 1.64 -31.05 14.17
C GLY A 14 1.21 -30.21 12.97
N GLY A 15 0.42 -30.67 12.02
CA GLY A 15 -0.35 -31.90 11.91
C GLY A 15 -0.83 -32.08 10.46
N CYS A 16 -1.41 -33.25 10.22
CA CYS A 16 -1.75 -33.81 8.93
C CYS A 16 -3.00 -33.20 8.26
N VAL A 17 -2.96 -33.20 6.91
CA VAL A 17 -3.97 -33.70 5.97
C VAL A 17 -5.41 -33.16 6.03
N SER A 18 -5.85 -32.58 4.91
CA SER A 18 -7.08 -33.04 4.24
C SER A 18 -7.01 -32.83 2.72
N SER A 19 -7.00 -33.95 2.01
CA SER A 19 -7.31 -34.04 0.57
C SER A 19 -8.82 -33.93 0.38
N SER A 20 -9.25 -33.13 -0.59
CA SER A 20 -10.57 -33.24 -1.21
C SER A 20 -10.38 -33.30 -2.72
N LYS A 21 -10.81 -34.43 -3.29
CA LYS A 21 -10.74 -34.81 -4.70
C LYS A 21 -12.19 -34.91 -5.20
N GLY A 22 -12.50 -34.24 -6.30
CA GLY A 22 -13.78 -34.31 -7.01
C GLY A 22 -14.03 -32.97 -7.69
N GLY A 23 -13.90 -32.79 -9.00
CA GLY A 23 -14.24 -33.71 -10.09
C GLY A 23 -15.58 -33.25 -10.67
N SER A 24 -15.56 -32.47 -11.76
CA SER A 24 -16.38 -32.73 -12.94
C SER A 24 -16.13 -31.65 -13.99
N VAL A 25 -15.75 -32.12 -15.17
CA VAL A 25 -15.67 -31.39 -16.42
C VAL A 25 -17.09 -31.18 -16.93
N HIS A 26 -17.46 -29.95 -17.23
CA HIS A 26 -18.52 -29.69 -18.20
C HIS A 26 -18.05 -28.70 -19.24
N THR A 27 -17.69 -29.27 -20.39
CA THR A 27 -17.50 -28.60 -21.67
C THR A 27 -18.87 -28.14 -22.18
N SER A 28 -18.99 -26.87 -22.57
CA SER A 28 -20.05 -26.39 -23.45
C SER A 28 -19.46 -25.29 -24.33
N GLN A 29 -19.26 -25.64 -25.60
CA GLN A 29 -18.85 -24.78 -26.70
C GLN A 29 -20.11 -24.12 -27.33
N PRO A 30 -19.99 -23.25 -28.36
CA PRO A 30 -20.57 -21.92 -28.35
C PRO A 30 -21.86 -21.82 -29.18
N ALA A 31 -22.68 -20.81 -28.89
CA ALA A 31 -23.75 -20.40 -29.79
C ALA A 31 -23.29 -19.18 -30.59
N GLU A 32 -23.18 -19.38 -31.90
CA GLU A 32 -23.17 -18.35 -32.95
C GLU A 32 -24.45 -17.51 -32.87
N GLY A 33 -24.37 -16.23 -33.21
CA GLY A 33 -25.57 -15.40 -33.24
C GLY A 33 -25.38 -13.93 -33.59
N SER A 34 -25.24 -13.69 -34.89
CA SER A 34 -25.87 -12.57 -35.60
C SER A 34 -25.25 -11.17 -35.53
N ALA A 35 -24.80 -10.76 -36.71
CA ALA A 35 -24.57 -9.40 -37.15
C ALA A 35 -25.86 -8.55 -37.14
N SER A 36 -25.72 -7.26 -36.82
CA SER A 36 -26.47 -6.17 -37.44
C SER A 36 -25.74 -4.84 -37.19
N THR A 37 -25.21 -4.21 -38.23
CA THR A 37 -25.84 -3.21 -39.10
C THR A 37 -25.68 -1.80 -38.52
N LEU A 38 -24.76 -1.04 -39.13
CA LEU A 38 -24.66 0.41 -39.07
C LEU A 38 -25.98 1.07 -39.49
N PRO A 39 -26.27 2.28 -39.00
CA PRO A 39 -26.32 3.36 -39.96
C PRO A 39 -25.56 4.61 -39.53
N ALA A 40 -25.15 5.33 -40.57
CA ALA A 40 -24.48 6.61 -40.55
C ALA A 40 -25.45 7.79 -40.30
N SER A 41 -24.81 8.94 -40.07
CA SER A 41 -25.25 10.29 -40.42
C SER A 41 -26.06 11.06 -39.37
N GLY A 42 -25.53 12.23 -39.00
CA GLY A 42 -26.21 13.23 -38.20
C GLY A 42 -25.31 14.43 -37.91
N GLU A 43 -24.96 15.19 -38.95
CA GLU A 43 -24.47 16.57 -38.81
C GLU A 43 -25.56 17.47 -38.21
N SER A 44 -25.20 18.34 -37.26
CA SER A 44 -25.87 19.63 -37.00
C SER A 44 -25.19 20.44 -35.88
N PRO A 45 -25.47 21.76 -35.75
CA PRO A 45 -24.45 22.80 -35.90
C PRO A 45 -24.07 23.52 -34.59
N ALA A 46 -23.19 24.52 -34.78
CA ALA A 46 -22.68 25.51 -33.86
C ALA A 46 -23.64 25.99 -32.74
N GLU A 47 -23.09 26.24 -31.55
CA GLU A 47 -23.38 27.46 -30.78
C GLU A 47 -22.17 27.88 -29.92
N GLU A 48 -21.69 29.11 -30.17
CA GLU A 48 -20.87 29.90 -29.27
C GLU A 48 -21.72 30.27 -28.04
N GLY A 49 -21.46 29.61 -26.92
CA GLY A 49 -22.05 29.92 -25.62
C GLY A 49 -20.98 30.35 -24.64
N SER A 50 -20.68 31.64 -24.63
CA SER A 50 -19.94 32.32 -23.56
C SER A 50 -20.64 32.05 -22.22
N SER A 51 -19.94 31.43 -21.28
CA SER A 51 -20.40 31.31 -19.89
C SER A 51 -19.22 31.28 -18.93
N PRO A 52 -19.44 31.84 -17.73
CA PRO A 52 -18.47 32.66 -17.03
C PRO A 52 -17.52 31.83 -16.17
N ALA A 53 -16.39 32.45 -15.86
CA ALA A 53 -15.40 32.03 -14.87
C ALA A 53 -16.04 31.52 -13.57
N LEU A 54 -16.31 30.22 -13.50
CA LEU A 54 -16.46 29.51 -12.24
C LEU A 54 -15.05 29.27 -11.71
N SER A 55 -14.63 30.20 -10.86
CA SER A 55 -13.72 30.02 -9.73
C SER A 55 -13.35 28.55 -9.47
N LEU A 56 -12.27 28.10 -10.12
CA LEU A 56 -11.51 26.91 -9.74
C LEU A 56 -10.86 27.18 -8.38
N ARG A 57 -11.69 27.14 -7.34
CA ARG A 57 -11.31 27.01 -5.93
C ARG A 57 -11.48 25.54 -5.52
N GLU A 58 -11.02 24.62 -6.35
CA GLU A 58 -10.65 23.29 -5.87
C GLU A 58 -9.21 23.41 -5.38
N SER A 59 -9.10 23.90 -4.14
CA SER A 59 -7.91 23.76 -3.33
C SER A 59 -7.41 22.33 -3.44
N ARG A 60 -6.17 22.21 -3.88
CA ARG A 60 -5.37 20.99 -3.97
C ARG A 60 -5.23 20.41 -2.57
N LEU A 61 -6.18 19.58 -2.14
CA LEU A 61 -6.16 18.90 -0.84
C LEU A 61 -5.28 17.65 -0.92
N SER A 62 -4.00 17.83 -1.27
CA SER A 62 -3.01 16.87 -0.79
C SER A 62 -2.85 17.14 0.71
N PRO A 63 -2.87 16.11 1.57
CA PRO A 63 -2.66 16.32 3.00
C PRO A 63 -1.31 17.02 3.20
N GLU A 64 -1.34 18.22 3.80
CA GLU A 64 -0.13 18.97 4.10
C GLU A 64 0.69 18.21 5.16
N GLY A 65 2.02 18.26 5.02
CA GLY A 65 2.91 17.66 6.01
C GLY A 65 2.70 18.30 7.38
N VAL A 66 2.67 17.48 8.43
CA VAL A 66 2.62 17.94 9.81
C VAL A 66 3.99 17.85 10.47
N GLU A 67 4.18 18.57 11.58
CA GLU A 67 5.43 18.52 12.34
C GLU A 67 5.67 17.09 12.88
N PRO A 68 6.91 16.55 12.78
CA PRO A 68 7.22 15.24 13.31
C PRO A 68 7.08 15.21 14.84
N PRO A 69 6.53 14.13 15.42
CA PRO A 69 6.52 13.96 16.87
C PRO A 69 7.95 13.71 17.40
N ALA A 70 8.17 14.03 18.68
CA ALA A 70 9.40 13.64 19.37
C ALA A 70 9.39 12.11 19.58
N LEU A 71 10.24 11.40 18.83
CA LEU A 71 10.33 9.95 18.89
C LEU A 71 11.28 9.48 20.00
N THR A 72 10.87 8.44 20.72
CA THR A 72 11.82 7.67 21.53
C THR A 72 12.71 6.79 20.64
N PRO A 73 13.89 6.33 21.11
CA PRO A 73 14.72 5.41 20.34
C PRO A 73 14.00 4.12 19.91
N ALA A 74 13.12 3.59 20.77
CA ALA A 74 12.33 2.39 20.46
C ALA A 74 11.29 2.64 19.37
N GLU A 75 10.63 3.80 19.39
CA GLU A 75 9.69 4.20 18.34
C GLU A 75 10.40 4.44 17.01
N GLN A 76 11.60 5.02 17.07
CA GLN A 76 12.43 5.25 15.89
C GLN A 76 12.86 3.93 15.24
N GLU A 77 13.30 2.96 16.06
CA GLU A 77 13.58 1.58 15.62
C GLU A 77 12.35 0.95 14.96
N GLU A 78 11.17 1.08 15.58
CA GLU A 78 9.95 0.47 15.07
C GLU A 78 9.57 1.01 13.67
N ILE A 79 9.66 2.33 13.48
CA ILE A 79 9.37 2.95 12.17
C ILE A 79 10.47 2.56 11.15
N TRP A 80 11.73 2.49 11.57
CA TRP A 80 12.84 2.04 10.72
C TRP A 80 12.63 0.61 10.22
N GLN A 81 12.26 -0.32 11.11
CA GLN A 81 11.92 -1.70 10.76
C GLN A 81 10.72 -1.77 9.79
N ALA A 82 9.68 -0.99 10.05
CA ALA A 82 8.52 -0.93 9.16
C ALA A 82 8.89 -0.38 7.77
N HIS A 83 9.84 0.56 7.69
CA HIS A 83 10.33 1.09 6.42
C HIS A 83 11.11 0.02 5.64
N LEU A 84 11.99 -0.73 6.30
CA LEU A 84 12.67 -1.86 5.67
C LEU A 84 11.69 -2.92 5.16
N ALA A 85 10.69 -3.28 5.97
CA ALA A 85 9.64 -4.22 5.56
C ALA A 85 8.82 -3.72 4.37
N ALA A 86 8.56 -2.42 4.27
CA ALA A 86 7.89 -1.79 3.13
C ALA A 86 8.72 -1.83 1.85
N LEU A 87 10.03 -1.60 1.96
CA LEU A 87 10.95 -1.75 0.84
C LEU A 87 11.01 -3.21 0.36
N ASP A 88 11.11 -4.16 1.28
CA ASP A 88 11.11 -5.60 0.97
C ASP A 88 9.83 -6.02 0.25
N GLN A 89 8.68 -5.70 0.82
CA GLN A 89 7.39 -6.05 0.22
C GLN A 89 7.21 -5.46 -1.18
N GLU A 90 7.68 -4.24 -1.41
CA GLU A 90 7.55 -3.58 -2.71
C GLU A 90 8.53 -4.16 -3.74
N ILE A 91 9.76 -4.45 -3.34
CA ILE A 91 10.74 -5.13 -4.20
C ILE A 91 10.19 -6.50 -4.61
N ASP A 92 9.78 -7.33 -3.66
CA ASP A 92 9.22 -8.67 -3.92
C ASP A 92 8.00 -8.61 -4.87
N ARG A 93 7.13 -7.63 -4.65
CA ARG A 93 5.95 -7.39 -5.50
C ARG A 93 6.35 -7.05 -6.94
N LEU A 94 7.39 -6.24 -7.12
CA LEU A 94 7.85 -5.79 -8.43
C LEU A 94 8.63 -6.87 -9.16
N GLU A 95 9.43 -7.67 -8.46
CA GLU A 95 10.08 -8.85 -9.01
C GLU A 95 9.03 -9.85 -9.51
N THR A 96 8.01 -10.13 -8.69
CA THR A 96 6.87 -10.97 -9.10
C THR A 96 6.14 -10.41 -10.33
N LEU A 97 6.00 -9.09 -10.43
CA LEU A 97 5.39 -8.45 -11.59
C LEU A 97 6.26 -8.58 -12.85
N LEU A 98 7.57 -8.36 -12.72
CA LEU A 98 8.55 -8.47 -13.79
C LEU A 98 8.62 -9.88 -14.39
N GLU A 99 8.48 -10.91 -13.54
CA GLU A 99 8.41 -12.30 -13.98
C GLU A 99 7.16 -12.60 -14.82
N ARG A 100 6.03 -11.95 -14.49
CA ARG A 100 4.72 -12.21 -15.12
C ARG A 100 4.48 -11.36 -16.37
N ASP A 101 4.93 -10.11 -16.37
CA ASP A 101 4.71 -9.15 -17.45
C ASP A 101 5.98 -8.35 -17.74
N ARG A 102 6.55 -8.55 -18.93
CA ARG A 102 7.78 -7.90 -19.37
C ARG A 102 7.55 -6.60 -20.12
N LYS A 103 6.29 -6.15 -20.26
CA LYS A 103 5.95 -4.97 -21.06
C LYS A 103 6.64 -3.69 -20.56
N ASP A 104 6.89 -3.60 -19.25
CA ASP A 104 7.55 -2.46 -18.60
C ASP A 104 8.86 -2.85 -17.88
N ALA A 105 9.55 -3.90 -18.37
CA ALA A 105 10.68 -4.51 -17.67
C ALA A 105 11.77 -3.52 -17.26
N GLU A 106 12.21 -2.65 -18.17
CA GLU A 106 13.25 -1.64 -17.90
C GLU A 106 12.82 -0.66 -16.79
N SER A 107 11.56 -0.23 -16.80
CA SER A 107 11.03 0.69 -15.77
C SER A 107 10.91 0.02 -14.40
N LEU A 108 10.50 -1.26 -14.38
CA LEU A 108 10.43 -2.06 -13.16
C LEU A 108 11.83 -2.31 -12.58
N GLU A 109 12.77 -2.75 -13.40
CA GLU A 109 14.17 -2.99 -13.00
C GLU A 109 14.81 -1.72 -12.44
N ALA A 110 14.64 -0.58 -13.12
CA ALA A 110 15.15 0.70 -12.62
C ALA A 110 14.51 1.10 -11.28
N PHE A 111 13.22 0.84 -11.09
CA PHE A 111 12.56 1.14 -9.82
C PHE A 111 13.01 0.21 -8.70
N ILE A 112 13.15 -1.09 -8.97
CA ILE A 112 13.68 -2.09 -8.02
C ILE A 112 15.10 -1.72 -7.60
N ALA A 113 15.96 -1.33 -8.55
CA ALA A 113 17.32 -0.89 -8.25
C ALA A 113 17.33 0.32 -7.31
N ARG A 114 16.47 1.31 -7.54
CA ARG A 114 16.34 2.48 -6.65
C ARG A 114 15.86 2.11 -5.24
N LEU A 115 14.84 1.26 -5.12
CA LEU A 115 14.37 0.79 -3.81
C LEU A 115 15.45 -0.02 -3.07
N SER A 116 16.22 -0.82 -3.80
CA SER A 116 17.32 -1.61 -3.24
C SER A 116 18.45 -0.72 -2.71
N GLU A 117 18.76 0.36 -3.44
CA GLU A 117 19.72 1.38 -2.98
C GLU A 117 19.22 2.10 -1.72
N GLU A 118 17.96 2.55 -1.73
CA GLU A 118 17.31 3.17 -0.56
C GLU A 118 17.33 2.25 0.66
N LYS A 119 17.03 0.96 0.48
CA LYS A 119 17.13 -0.07 1.53
C LYS A 119 18.55 -0.19 2.06
N ALA A 120 19.55 -0.26 1.19
CA ALA A 120 20.94 -0.41 1.58
C ALA A 120 21.46 0.84 2.32
N GLU A 121 21.02 2.04 1.94
CA GLU A 121 21.30 3.28 2.65
C GLU A 121 20.66 3.29 4.04
N LEU A 122 19.38 2.97 4.12
CA LEU A 122 18.62 2.90 5.37
C LEU A 122 19.24 1.89 6.36
N GLN A 123 19.72 0.75 5.85
CA GLN A 123 20.43 -0.25 6.66
C GLN A 123 21.77 0.26 7.19
N ARG A 124 22.48 1.08 6.41
CA ARG A 124 23.79 1.63 6.78
C ARG A 124 23.67 2.72 7.83
N GLU A 125 22.66 3.58 7.72
CA GLU A 125 22.35 4.62 8.71
C GLU A 125 21.95 4.01 10.06
N GLY A 126 21.15 2.94 9.99
CA GLY A 126 20.60 2.29 11.16
C GLY A 126 19.50 3.10 11.86
N PRO A 127 18.90 2.52 12.88
CA PRO A 127 17.70 3.05 13.53
C PRO A 127 17.94 4.37 14.25
N ALA A 128 19.12 4.61 14.82
CA ALA A 128 19.39 5.81 15.63
C ALA A 128 19.47 7.11 14.80
N ALA A 129 19.87 7.02 13.53
CA ALA A 129 19.94 8.15 12.61
C ALA A 129 18.64 8.34 11.80
N TYR A 130 17.82 7.31 11.70
CA TYR A 130 16.64 7.30 10.82
C TYR A 130 15.57 8.34 11.21
N ARG A 131 15.12 9.13 10.24
CA ARG A 131 13.99 10.06 10.41
C ARG A 131 13.06 9.95 9.20
N PRO A 132 11.75 9.68 9.40
CA PRO A 132 10.79 9.80 8.31
C PRO A 132 10.78 11.23 7.78
N SER A 133 10.79 11.36 6.46
CA SER A 133 10.87 12.65 5.77
C SER A 133 9.55 13.43 5.79
N LEU A 134 8.42 12.73 5.97
CA LEU A 134 7.09 13.31 5.92
C LEU A 134 6.16 12.64 6.92
N TRP A 135 5.39 13.47 7.63
CA TRP A 135 4.34 13.07 8.54
C TRP A 135 3.00 13.61 8.05
N LEU A 136 1.94 12.85 8.23
CA LEU A 136 0.60 13.19 7.77
C LEU A 136 -0.43 12.95 8.87
N GLU A 137 -1.42 13.84 8.96
CA GLU A 137 -2.64 13.59 9.71
C GLU A 137 -3.78 13.27 8.73
N LEU A 138 -4.41 12.10 8.88
CA LEU A 138 -5.47 11.64 7.97
C LEU A 138 -6.70 11.21 8.77
N GLU A 139 -7.90 11.48 8.25
CA GLU A 139 -9.15 10.94 8.78
C GLU A 139 -9.73 9.95 7.78
N GLY A 140 -9.96 8.70 8.17
CA GLY A 140 -10.33 7.65 7.23
C GLY A 140 -10.58 6.29 7.86
N SER A 141 -10.77 5.29 7.01
CA SER A 141 -10.98 3.90 7.43
C SER A 141 -10.28 2.94 6.47
N MET A 142 -10.31 1.66 6.83
CA MET A 142 -9.90 0.57 5.95
C MET A 142 -11.09 -0.31 5.62
N VAL A 143 -11.04 -0.91 4.44
CA VAL A 143 -12.02 -1.90 3.99
C VAL A 143 -11.37 -3.28 4.08
N GLY A 144 -11.97 -4.19 4.85
CA GLY A 144 -11.42 -5.51 5.11
C GLY A 144 -10.42 -5.54 6.27
N PRO A 145 -9.80 -6.71 6.53
CA PRO A 145 -8.94 -6.93 7.68
C PRO A 145 -7.70 -6.05 7.62
N PRO A 146 -7.25 -5.49 8.75
CA PRO A 146 -6.04 -4.67 8.78
C PRO A 146 -4.81 -5.56 8.54
N GLU A 147 -4.24 -5.45 7.35
CA GLU A 147 -3.06 -6.20 6.91
C GLU A 147 -2.01 -5.30 6.27
N PHE A 148 -0.80 -5.85 6.09
CA PHE A 148 0.27 -5.18 5.37
C PHE A 148 -0.16 -4.91 3.93
N GLY A 149 0.08 -3.70 3.42
CA GLY A 149 -0.31 -3.28 2.08
C GLY A 149 -1.77 -2.81 1.96
N GLN A 150 -2.57 -2.93 3.02
CA GLN A 150 -3.97 -2.51 3.01
C GLN A 150 -4.10 -0.99 2.75
N LEU A 151 -5.00 -0.61 1.84
CA LEU A 151 -5.27 0.79 1.51
C LEU A 151 -6.06 1.48 2.63
N PHE A 152 -5.57 2.64 3.07
CA PHE A 152 -6.28 3.55 3.97
C PHE A 152 -7.10 4.57 3.17
N TYR A 153 -8.42 4.47 3.25
CA TYR A 153 -9.36 5.37 2.59
C TYR A 153 -9.58 6.60 3.46
N TYR A 154 -8.97 7.73 3.10
CA TYR A 154 -9.09 8.98 3.85
C TYR A 154 -10.03 9.99 3.20
N LYS A 155 -10.55 10.90 4.02
CA LYS A 155 -11.40 12.01 3.62
C LYS A 155 -10.64 12.94 2.69
N GLY A 156 -11.19 13.16 1.50
CA GLY A 156 -10.56 13.96 0.45
C GLY A 156 -9.67 13.17 -0.51
N MET A 157 -9.56 11.84 -0.34
CA MET A 157 -8.86 10.99 -1.31
C MET A 157 -9.54 11.07 -2.69
N THR A 158 -8.76 11.32 -3.72
CA THR A 158 -9.24 11.38 -5.11
C THR A 158 -8.96 10.07 -5.86
N ARG A 159 -9.54 9.93 -7.06
CA ARG A 159 -9.24 8.81 -7.98
C ARG A 159 -7.78 8.78 -8.45
N SER A 160 -7.03 9.86 -8.25
CA SER A 160 -5.62 9.99 -8.62
C SER A 160 -4.70 10.08 -7.40
N GLY A 161 -5.21 9.75 -6.22
CA GLY A 161 -4.45 9.71 -4.98
C GLY A 161 -4.27 11.08 -4.30
N PRO A 162 -3.25 11.22 -3.45
CA PRO A 162 -2.27 10.19 -3.08
C PRO A 162 -2.90 8.96 -2.39
N PHE A 163 -2.33 7.78 -2.59
CA PHE A 163 -2.78 6.52 -1.98
C PHE A 163 -1.82 6.06 -0.88
N TYR A 164 -2.34 5.70 0.29
CA TYR A 164 -1.53 5.31 1.45
C TYR A 164 -1.81 3.88 1.88
N HIS A 165 -0.78 3.05 1.90
CA HIS A 165 -0.86 1.62 2.22
C HIS A 165 -0.22 1.36 3.57
N LEU A 166 -0.86 0.57 4.44
CA LEU A 166 -0.29 0.24 5.74
C LEU A 166 0.98 -0.59 5.59
N ALA A 167 2.04 -0.23 6.32
CA ALA A 167 3.21 -1.06 6.53
C ALA A 167 3.38 -1.49 8.00
N GLY A 168 2.68 -0.82 8.92
CA GLY A 168 2.76 -1.13 10.33
C GLY A 168 2.11 -0.07 11.19
N LEU A 169 2.14 -0.31 12.49
CA LEU A 169 1.64 0.62 13.49
C LEU A 169 2.39 0.45 14.79
N LYS A 170 2.43 1.55 15.54
CA LYS A 170 3.06 1.61 16.85
C LYS A 170 2.50 0.55 17.79
N GLY A 171 3.38 -0.25 18.37
CA GLY A 171 3.04 -1.41 19.21
C GLY A 171 2.72 -2.69 18.43
N GLY A 172 2.92 -2.71 17.11
CA GLY A 172 2.94 -3.91 16.26
C GLY A 172 1.61 -4.61 15.96
N ALA A 173 0.51 -4.29 16.65
CA ALA A 173 -0.75 -5.03 16.50
C ALA A 173 -1.69 -4.39 15.46
N LEU A 174 -1.64 -4.83 14.20
CA LEU A 174 -2.55 -4.35 13.14
C LEU A 174 -4.03 -4.58 13.51
N SER A 175 -4.30 -5.61 14.32
CA SER A 175 -5.60 -5.91 14.92
C SER A 175 -6.15 -4.82 15.85
N ALA A 176 -5.36 -3.80 16.22
CA ALA A 176 -5.86 -2.64 16.95
C ALA A 176 -6.84 -1.80 16.10
N PHE A 177 -6.71 -1.86 14.77
CA PHE A 177 -7.72 -1.35 13.86
C PHE A 177 -8.90 -2.31 13.73
N ARG A 178 -10.10 -1.75 13.70
CA ARG A 178 -11.32 -2.48 13.34
C ARG A 178 -11.72 -2.11 11.93
N GLU A 179 -12.15 -3.10 11.17
CA GLU A 179 -12.67 -2.91 9.82
C GLU A 179 -13.81 -1.89 9.82
N GLU A 180 -13.89 -1.09 8.75
CA GLU A 180 -14.94 -0.09 8.50
C GLU A 180 -15.13 0.98 9.60
N ARG A 181 -14.29 0.97 10.64
CA ARG A 181 -14.32 1.99 11.68
C ARG A 181 -13.48 3.19 11.23
N PRO A 182 -14.01 4.42 11.32
CA PRO A 182 -13.25 5.61 11.01
C PRO A 182 -12.28 5.97 12.15
N TYR A 183 -11.10 6.44 11.78
CA TYR A 183 -10.02 6.87 12.66
C TYR A 183 -9.41 8.18 12.16
N ARG A 184 -8.96 9.00 13.09
CA ARG A 184 -7.95 10.02 12.83
C ARG A 184 -6.58 9.39 13.13
N ILE A 185 -5.66 9.45 12.19
CA ILE A 185 -4.33 8.86 12.31
C ILE A 185 -3.24 9.91 12.13
N LEU A 186 -2.15 9.76 12.87
CA LEU A 186 -0.88 10.40 12.58
C LEU A 186 0.06 9.33 12.04
N ALA A 187 0.57 9.54 10.82
CA ALA A 187 1.35 8.54 10.12
C ALA A 187 2.65 9.11 9.54
N ALA A 188 3.71 8.30 9.61
CA ALA A 188 4.95 8.54 8.89
C ALA A 188 4.85 7.94 7.48
N VAL A 189 5.24 8.70 6.46
CA VAL A 189 5.38 8.18 5.09
C VAL A 189 6.74 7.50 4.96
N LEU A 190 6.75 6.28 4.44
CA LEU A 190 7.92 5.42 4.35
C LEU A 190 8.52 5.49 2.93
N CYS A 191 8.30 4.47 2.11
CA CYS A 191 8.76 4.43 0.72
C CYS A 191 7.60 4.59 -0.27
N ARG A 192 7.96 4.91 -1.52
CA ARG A 192 7.00 5.02 -2.64
C ARG A 192 6.71 3.65 -3.25
N ARG A 193 5.48 3.48 -3.73
CA ARG A 193 5.06 2.31 -4.51
C ARG A 193 5.16 2.59 -6.01
N TYR A 194 5.47 1.56 -6.79
CA TYR A 194 5.41 1.63 -8.24
C TYR A 194 3.94 1.63 -8.68
N TYR A 195 3.43 2.83 -8.96
CA TYR A 195 2.05 3.07 -9.37
C TYR A 195 1.97 4.33 -10.25
N PRO A 196 1.03 4.42 -11.22
CA PRO A 196 0.90 5.59 -12.10
C PRO A 196 0.53 6.90 -11.38
N PHE A 197 0.03 6.78 -10.15
CA PHE A 197 -0.35 7.90 -9.28
C PHE A 197 0.50 7.89 -8.00
N PRO A 198 0.60 9.01 -7.27
CA PRO A 198 1.30 9.04 -5.99
C PRO A 198 0.76 7.96 -5.05
N SER A 199 1.63 7.03 -4.67
CA SER A 199 1.30 5.93 -3.78
C SER A 199 2.51 5.63 -2.90
N SER A 200 2.27 5.45 -1.60
CA SER A 200 3.32 5.21 -0.61
C SER A 200 2.85 4.25 0.48
N TYR A 201 3.80 3.60 1.12
CA TYR A 201 3.57 2.94 2.40
C TYR A 201 3.59 3.95 3.55
N ILE A 202 2.82 3.66 4.60
CA ILE A 202 2.74 4.47 5.82
C ILE A 202 2.88 3.60 7.07
N PHE A 203 3.51 4.16 8.09
CA PHE A 203 3.50 3.62 9.45
C PHE A 203 2.57 4.48 10.31
N VAL A 204 1.59 3.87 10.97
CA VAL A 204 0.65 4.60 11.82
C VAL A 204 1.23 4.72 13.23
N TYR A 205 1.59 5.95 13.62
CA TYR A 205 2.18 6.24 14.92
C TYR A 205 1.14 6.46 16.03
N ARG A 206 0.01 7.09 15.69
CA ARG A 206 -1.10 7.34 16.60
C ARG A 206 -2.41 7.19 15.85
N TRP A 207 -3.43 6.66 16.52
CA TRP A 207 -4.78 6.53 15.98
C TRP A 207 -5.82 6.78 17.06
N ASP A 208 -6.83 7.58 16.71
CA ASP A 208 -7.95 7.92 17.56
C ASP A 208 -9.25 7.53 16.83
N PRO A 209 -10.08 6.64 17.38
CA PRO A 209 -11.32 6.27 16.73
C PRO A 209 -12.28 7.46 16.68
N LEU A 210 -12.83 7.71 15.50
CA LEU A 210 -13.88 8.71 15.31
C LEU A 210 -15.22 8.13 15.76
N ARG A 211 -16.07 8.99 16.31
CA ARG A 211 -17.40 8.64 16.83
C ARG A 211 -18.45 8.68 15.72
#